data_AF-A0A6B0Y574-F1
#
_entry.id   AF-A0A6B0Y574-F1
#
_cell.length_a   1.000
_cell.length_b   1.000
_cell.length_c   1.000
_cell.angle_alpha   90.00
_cell.angle_beta   90.00
_cell.angle_gamma   90.00
#
_symmetry.space_group_name_H-M   'P 1'
#
loop_
_entity.id
_entity.type
_entity.pdbx_description
1 polymer ?
#
loop_
_entity_poly.entity_id
_entity_poly.type
_entity_poly.pdbx_seq_one_letter_code
_entity_poly.pdbx_strand_id
1 'polypeptide(L)'
;MMTVREMIELLARYPDDMRVVVSGYENGYDDLSREQIRVTPVVLDYGTHEWDGRHGDVCDLPVAARADAQTNEVLALRRTSAPC
;
A
#
# COMPACT_ATOMS: atom_id res chain seq x y z
N MET A 1 6.13 -1.58 -11.46
CA MET A 1 4.98 -1.87 -10.60
C MET A 1 4.83 -3.38 -10.56
N MET A 2 4.70 -3.97 -9.38
CA MET A 2 4.46 -5.41 -9.21
C MET A 2 2.95 -5.66 -9.21
N THR A 3 2.50 -6.67 -9.93
CA THR A 3 1.12 -7.16 -9.92
C THR A 3 0.90 -8.19 -8.81
N VAL A 4 -0.36 -8.49 -8.49
CA VAL A 4 -0.71 -9.54 -7.53
C VAL A 4 -0.17 -10.91 -7.98
N ARG A 5 -0.19 -11.21 -9.29
CA ARG A 5 0.32 -12.48 -9.81
C ARG A 5 1.83 -12.62 -9.59
N GLU A 6 2.59 -11.60 -9.96
CA GLU A 6 4.04 -11.58 -9.77
C GLU A 6 4.40 -11.64 -8.28
N MET A 7 3.60 -11.01 -7.42
CA MET A 7 3.76 -11.10 -5.97
C MET A 7 3.53 -12.54 -5.47
N ILE A 8 2.46 -13.22 -5.91
CA ILE A 8 2.20 -14.62 -5.54
C ILE A 8 3.36 -15.53 -5.99
N GLU A 9 3.81 -15.38 -7.24
CA GLU A 9 4.95 -16.15 -7.78
C GLU A 9 6.26 -15.88 -7.03
N LEU A 10 6.47 -14.65 -6.56
CA LEU A 10 7.59 -14.32 -5.69
C LEU A 10 7.48 -15.00 -4.33
N LEU A 11 6.33 -14.91 -3.67
CA LEU A 11 6.11 -15.46 -2.33
C LEU A 11 6.12 -16.99 -2.30
N ALA A 12 5.68 -17.64 -3.38
CA ALA A 12 5.71 -19.10 -3.52
C ALA A 12 7.13 -19.72 -3.52
N ARG A 13 8.18 -18.90 -3.53
CA ARG A 13 9.58 -19.35 -3.42
C ARG A 13 10.08 -19.52 -1.98
N TYR A 14 9.29 -19.11 -0.99
CA TYR A 14 9.62 -19.20 0.43
C TYR A 14 8.82 -20.33 1.12
N PRO A 15 9.24 -20.84 2.29
CA PRO A 15 8.46 -21.81 3.06
C PRO A 15 7.06 -21.31 3.40
N ASP A 16 6.06 -22.19 3.32
CA ASP A 16 4.65 -21.86 3.55
C ASP A 16 4.33 -21.38 4.98
N ASP A 17 5.19 -21.71 5.96
CA ASP A 17 5.06 -21.32 7.36
C ASP A 17 5.93 -20.11 7.75
N MET A 18 6.65 -19.53 6.78
CA MET A 18 7.46 -18.33 7.00
C MET A 18 6.55 -17.13 7.31
N ARG A 19 6.85 -16.42 8.41
CA ARG A 19 6.10 -15.22 8.78
C ARG A 19 6.40 -14.06 7.83
N VAL A 20 5.35 -13.32 7.47
CA VAL A 20 5.43 -12.09 6.67
C VAL A 20 5.20 -10.88 7.59
N VAL A 21 6.17 -9.96 7.60
CA VAL A 21 6.12 -8.71 8.35
C VAL A 21 6.33 -7.52 7.42
N VAL A 22 5.86 -6.35 7.81
CA VAL A 22 6.10 -5.07 7.11
C VAL A 22 7.02 -4.18 7.93
N SER A 23 7.86 -3.39 7.27
CA SER A 23 8.70 -2.41 7.96
C SER A 23 7.85 -1.32 8.60
N GLY A 24 8.08 -1.10 9.90
CA GLY A 24 7.47 -0.03 10.69
C GLY A 24 8.26 1.28 10.61
N TYR A 25 7.92 2.25 11.48
CA TYR A 25 8.73 3.45 11.68
C TYR A 25 9.97 3.12 12.52
N GLU A 26 11.07 3.88 12.36
CA GLU A 26 12.28 3.77 13.20
C GLU A 26 12.85 2.35 13.38
N ASN A 27 12.94 1.58 12.29
CA ASN A 27 13.52 0.22 12.25
C ASN A 27 12.69 -0.89 12.94
N GLY A 28 11.44 -0.63 13.31
CA GLY A 28 10.51 -1.67 13.77
C GLY A 28 9.97 -2.56 12.65
N TYR A 29 9.33 -3.67 13.00
CA TYR A 29 8.57 -4.54 12.09
C TYR A 29 7.21 -4.83 12.72
N ASP A 30 6.16 -4.82 11.90
CA ASP A 30 4.79 -5.13 12.30
C ASP A 30 4.29 -6.40 11.58
N ASP A 31 3.52 -7.22 12.29
CA ASP A 31 2.81 -8.35 11.66
C ASP A 31 1.79 -7.81 10.65
N LEU A 32 1.63 -8.54 9.53
CA LEU A 32 0.58 -8.27 8.56
C LEU A 32 -0.66 -9.14 8.85
N SER A 33 -1.74 -8.49 9.25
CA SER A 33 -3.06 -9.06 9.48
C SER A 33 -3.97 -8.89 8.27
N ARG A 34 -5.07 -9.63 8.20
CA ARG A 34 -6.02 -9.56 7.07
C ARG A 34 -6.68 -8.18 6.98
N GLU A 35 -6.89 -7.55 8.12
CA GLU A 35 -7.53 -6.23 8.26
C GLU A 35 -6.65 -5.11 7.69
N GLN A 36 -5.35 -5.36 7.55
CA GLN A 36 -4.37 -4.44 6.96
C GLN A 36 -4.26 -4.59 5.43
N ILE A 37 -4.86 -5.63 4.82
CA ILE A 37 -4.84 -5.87 3.38
C ILE A 37 -6.17 -5.42 2.80
N ARG A 38 -6.15 -4.44 1.89
CA ARG A 38 -7.37 -3.92 1.26
C ARG A 38 -7.18 -3.53 -0.18
N VAL A 39 -8.25 -3.63 -0.96
CA VAL A 39 -8.31 -2.99 -2.28
C VAL A 39 -8.80 -1.55 -2.05
N THR A 40 -8.07 -0.57 -2.58
CA THR A 40 -8.38 0.85 -2.39
C THR A 40 -8.00 1.66 -3.62
N PRO A 41 -8.75 2.72 -3.96
CA PRO A 41 -8.34 3.67 -4.99
C PRO A 41 -7.17 4.51 -4.50
N VAL A 42 -6.12 4.61 -5.33
CA VAL A 42 -4.97 5.48 -5.09
C VAL A 42 -4.68 6.33 -6.32
N VAL A 43 -4.02 7.47 -6.09
CA VAL A 43 -3.44 8.29 -7.14
C VAL A 43 -2.01 7.82 -7.36
N LEU A 44 -1.74 7.30 -8.56
CA LEU A 44 -0.39 6.85 -8.92
C LEU A 44 0.50 8.04 -9.22
N ASP A 45 1.80 7.87 -8.97
CA ASP A 45 2.87 8.86 -9.26
C ASP A 45 2.60 10.28 -8.75
N TYR A 46 1.91 10.41 -7.61
CA TYR A 46 1.51 11.69 -7.04
C TYR A 46 2.56 12.28 -6.09
N GLY A 47 3.11 11.45 -5.21
CA GLY A 47 4.02 11.92 -4.17
C GLY A 47 5.34 12.40 -4.77
N THR A 48 5.74 13.60 -4.38
CA THR A 48 6.95 14.26 -4.87
C THR A 48 8.13 14.13 -3.92
N HIS A 49 7.90 13.67 -2.69
CA HIS A 49 8.91 13.45 -1.67
C HIS A 49 8.97 11.98 -1.26
N GLU A 50 10.15 11.56 -0.80
CA GLU A 50 10.40 10.17 -0.39
C GLU A 50 9.53 9.75 0.81
N TRP A 51 9.29 10.66 1.76
CA TRP A 51 8.57 10.35 2.99
C TRP A 51 7.04 10.22 2.80
N ASP A 52 6.49 10.76 1.70
CA ASP A 52 5.07 10.64 1.34
C ASP A 52 4.78 9.34 0.58
N GLY A 53 5.84 8.65 0.12
CA GLY A 53 5.73 7.56 -0.85
C GLY A 53 5.35 8.06 -2.24
N ARG A 54 5.51 7.20 -3.25
CA ARG A 54 5.27 7.57 -4.67
C ARG A 54 3.78 7.69 -5.02
N HIS A 55 2.88 7.14 -4.20
CA HIS A 55 1.45 7.03 -4.46
C HIS A 55 0.68 7.57 -3.25
N GLY A 56 -0.40 8.30 -3.49
CA GLY A 56 -1.17 8.94 -2.44
C GLY A 56 -2.59 8.41 -2.34
N ASP A 57 -3.16 8.47 -1.14
CA ASP A 57 -4.60 8.32 -0.98
C ASP A 57 -5.31 9.53 -1.60
N VAL A 58 -6.49 9.32 -2.18
CA VAL A 58 -7.30 10.42 -2.74
C VAL A 58 -7.62 11.49 -1.69
N CYS A 59 -7.70 11.08 -0.42
CA CYS A 59 -7.96 11.97 0.70
C CYS A 59 -6.82 12.95 0.98
N ASP A 60 -5.60 12.64 0.58
CA ASP A 60 -4.44 13.52 0.78
C ASP A 60 -4.40 14.64 -0.27
N LEU A 61 -5.18 14.53 -1.35
CA LEU A 61 -5.32 15.59 -2.34
C LEU A 61 -6.08 16.80 -1.77
N PRO A 62 -5.70 18.04 -2.16
CA PRO A 62 -6.53 19.22 -1.98
C PRO A 62 -7.94 18.97 -2.53
N VAL A 63 -8.98 19.44 -1.84
CA VAL A 63 -10.38 19.18 -2.22
C VAL A 63 -10.68 19.52 -3.68
N ALA A 64 -10.14 20.64 -4.16
CA ALA A 64 -10.30 21.09 -5.55
C ALA A 64 -9.68 20.14 -6.59
N ALA A 65 -8.66 19.36 -6.21
CA ALA A 65 -7.97 18.41 -7.09
C ALA A 65 -8.60 17.01 -7.07
N ARG A 66 -9.50 16.71 -6.13
CA ARG A 66 -10.10 15.37 -5.99
C ARG A 66 -11.05 15.01 -7.12
N ALA A 67 -11.78 15.98 -7.65
CA ALA A 67 -12.79 15.75 -8.70
C ALA A 67 -12.16 15.27 -10.02
N ASP A 68 -10.93 15.70 -10.31
CA ASP A 68 -10.22 15.42 -11.55
C ASP A 68 -9.11 14.36 -11.39
N ALA A 69 -8.95 13.80 -10.18
CA ALA A 69 -7.90 12.84 -9.91
C ALA A 69 -8.15 11.50 -10.61
N GLN A 70 -7.21 11.07 -11.44
CA GLN A 70 -7.25 9.74 -12.01
C GLN A 70 -6.78 8.71 -10.97
N THR A 71 -7.70 7.87 -10.53
CA THR A 71 -7.44 6.84 -9.52
C THR A 71 -7.30 5.45 -10.12
N ASN A 72 -6.54 4.60 -9.45
CA ASN A 72 -6.37 3.19 -9.81
C ASN A 72 -6.67 2.31 -8.59
N GLU A 73 -7.41 1.23 -8.79
CA GLU A 73 -7.64 0.22 -7.75
C GLU A 73 -6.37 -0.58 -7.52
N VAL A 74 -5.87 -0.60 -6.29
CA VAL A 74 -4.65 -1.33 -5.90
C VAL A 74 -4.89 -2.17 -4.65
N LEU A 75 -4.16 -3.28 -4.54
CA LEU A 75 -4.08 -4.04 -3.29
C LEU A 75 -3.01 -3.40 -2.38
N ALA A 76 -3.47 -2.66 -1.37
CA ALA A 76 -2.60 -1.98 -0.40
C ALA A 76 -2.45 -2.80 0.88
N LEU A 77 -1.22 -2.80 1.43
CA LEU A 77 -0.88 -3.35 2.74
C LEU A 77 -0.61 -2.16 3.67
N ARG A 78 -1.53 -1.86 4.59
CA ARG A 78 -1.44 -0.69 5.47
C ARG A 78 -0.94 -1.08 6.85
N ARG A 79 0.02 -0.34 7.40
CA ARG A 79 0.50 -0.57 8.78
C ARG A 79 -0.60 -0.46 9.85
N THR A 80 -1.61 0.39 9.64
CA THR A 80 -2.74 0.53 10.57
C THR A 80 -4.06 0.23 9.86
N SER A 81 -5.01 -0.36 10.58
CA SER A 81 -6.37 -0.62 10.08
C SER A 81 -7.23 0.64 9.98
N ALA A 82 -6.69 1.80 10.36
CA ALA A 82 -7.39 3.06 10.23
C ALA A 82 -7.81 3.23 8.76
N PRO A 83 -9.10 3.45 8.48
CA PRO A 83 -9.53 3.85 7.15
C PRO A 83 -9.17 5.32 6.92
N CYS A 84 -9.50 5.86 5.75
CA CYS A 84 -9.89 7.27 5.72
C CYS A 84 -11.20 7.42 6.51
#